data_AF-A0A7J7DZW5-F1
#
_entry.id   AF-A0A7J7DZW5-F1
#
_cell.length_a   1.000
_cell.length_b   1.000
_cell.length_c   1.000
_cell.angle_alpha   90.00
_cell.angle_beta   90.00
_cell.angle_gamma   90.00
#
_symmetry.space_group_name_H-M   'P 1'
#
loop_
_entity.id
_entity.type
_entity.pdbx_description
1 polymer ?
#
loop_
_entity_poly.entity_id
_entity_poly.type
_entity_poly.pdbx_seq_one_letter_code
_entity_poly.pdbx_strand_id
1 'polypeptide(L)'
;MKSQNQNFPTPFTKLFNTQIQFLNLLSSSILFAFGISFGILIGFYLKDILFSLRITQFSLSTSSLAPTTPSPTSRIGLEDYLKPPNITHDMEDEELLWRASMAPRIREYPFDRVPKVAFMFLTRGPVLMSPLWEKFFKGHEGMYSIYVHSDPSYNESEPESPVFHGRRIPSKFT
;
A
#
# COMPACT_ATOMS: atom_id res chain seq x y z
N MET A 1 -27.57 -61.61 -46.08
CA MET A 1 -26.53 -60.60 -46.37
C MET A 1 -27.02 -59.26 -45.83
N LYS A 2 -26.17 -58.57 -45.05
CA LYS A 2 -26.48 -57.36 -44.25
C LYS A 2 -26.88 -56.18 -45.14
N SER A 3 -28.01 -55.53 -44.86
CA SER A 3 -28.32 -54.22 -45.45
C SER A 3 -27.56 -53.12 -44.71
N GLN A 4 -26.77 -52.36 -45.46
CA GLN A 4 -26.08 -51.17 -44.97
C GLN A 4 -27.06 -49.99 -45.03
N ASN A 5 -27.48 -49.51 -43.87
CA ASN A 5 -28.32 -48.33 -43.74
C ASN A 5 -27.41 -47.09 -43.75
N GLN A 6 -27.25 -46.46 -44.92
CA GLN A 6 -26.49 -45.21 -45.05
C GLN A 6 -27.43 -44.03 -44.77
N ASN A 7 -27.38 -43.52 -43.54
CA ASN A 7 -28.03 -42.25 -43.18
C ASN A 7 -27.25 -41.09 -43.82
N PHE A 8 -27.77 -40.53 -44.90
CA PHE A 8 -27.26 -39.29 -45.48
C PHE A 8 -27.64 -38.11 -44.58
N PRO A 9 -26.68 -37.29 -44.10
CA PRO A 9 -27.01 -36.08 -43.35
C PRO A 9 -27.71 -35.09 -44.29
N THR A 10 -28.94 -34.71 -43.93
CA THR A 10 -29.74 -33.78 -44.71
C THR A 10 -29.08 -32.39 -44.71
N PRO A 11 -29.07 -31.66 -45.84
CA PRO A 11 -28.32 -30.40 -46.01
C PRO A 11 -28.65 -29.32 -44.96
N PHE A 12 -29.85 -29.37 -44.37
CA PHE A 12 -30.28 -28.49 -43.28
C PHE A 12 -29.46 -28.63 -42.00
N THR A 13 -29.00 -29.84 -41.65
CA THR A 13 -28.18 -30.06 -40.43
C THR A 13 -26.79 -29.47 -40.55
N LYS A 14 -26.23 -29.46 -41.77
CA LYS A 14 -24.94 -28.84 -42.08
C LYS A 14 -25.00 -27.31 -41.96
N LEU A 15 -26.06 -26.71 -42.50
CA LEU A 15 -26.29 -25.26 -42.47
C LEU A 15 -26.42 -24.73 -41.03
N PHE A 16 -27.20 -25.42 -40.20
CA PHE A 16 -27.38 -25.06 -38.78
C PHE A 16 -26.09 -25.16 -37.98
N ASN A 17 -25.29 -26.21 -38.19
CA ASN A 17 -24.01 -26.37 -37.51
C ASN A 17 -23.02 -25.26 -37.90
N THR A 18 -22.90 -24.91 -39.19
CA THR A 18 -22.07 -23.78 -39.63
C THR A 18 -22.51 -22.45 -39.05
N GLN A 19 -23.82 -22.23 -38.90
CA GLN A 19 -24.35 -21.01 -38.30
C GLN A 19 -24.02 -20.92 -36.80
N ILE A 20 -24.09 -22.04 -36.06
CA ILE A 20 -23.67 -22.09 -34.65
C ILE A 20 -22.15 -21.88 -34.51
N GLN A 21 -21.34 -22.48 -35.39
CA GLN A 21 -19.89 -22.24 -35.39
C GLN A 21 -19.54 -20.77 -35.67
N PHE A 22 -20.28 -20.10 -36.55
CA PHE A 22 -20.12 -18.68 -36.80
C PHE A 22 -20.48 -17.83 -35.57
N LEU A 23 -21.58 -18.14 -34.89
CA LEU A 23 -21.97 -17.46 -33.65
C LEU A 23 -20.95 -17.66 -32.51
N ASN A 24 -20.37 -18.86 -32.40
CA ASN A 24 -19.30 -19.15 -31.44
C ASN A 24 -18.02 -18.38 -31.75
N LEU A 25 -17.65 -18.26 -33.04
CA LEU A 25 -16.52 -17.46 -33.50
C LEU A 25 -16.74 -15.97 -33.21
N LEU A 26 -17.96 -15.47 -33.44
CA LEU A 26 -18.35 -14.09 -33.16
C LEU A 26 -18.32 -13.79 -31.66
N SER A 27 -18.86 -14.69 -30.83
CA SER A 27 -18.81 -14.58 -29.37
C SER A 27 -17.37 -14.57 -28.85
N SER A 28 -16.52 -15.47 -29.35
CA SER A 28 -15.10 -15.53 -28.99
C SER A 28 -14.36 -14.25 -29.38
N SER A 29 -14.68 -13.68 -30.55
CA SER A 29 -14.08 -12.42 -31.00
C SER A 29 -14.49 -11.24 -30.13
N ILE A 30 -15.75 -11.19 -29.68
CA ILE A 30 -16.24 -10.16 -28.76
C ILE A 30 -15.55 -10.26 -27.40
N LEU A 31 -15.46 -11.46 -26.81
CA LEU A 31 -14.77 -11.67 -25.53
C LEU A 31 -13.29 -11.29 -25.62
N PHE A 32 -12.63 -11.63 -26.73
CA PHE A 32 -11.25 -11.26 -26.97
C PHE A 32 -11.06 -9.74 -27.05
N ALA A 33 -11.94 -9.02 -27.74
CA ALA A 33 -11.90 -7.57 -27.84
C ALA A 33 -12.10 -6.89 -26.47
N PHE A 34 -13.05 -7.37 -25.66
CA PHE A 34 -13.24 -6.90 -24.28
C PHE A 34 -12.02 -7.21 -23.40
N GLY A 35 -11.41 -8.39 -23.56
CA GLY A 35 -10.19 -8.75 -22.85
C GLY A 35 -9.01 -7.83 -23.17
N ILE A 36 -8.82 -7.49 -24.45
CA ILE A 36 -7.76 -6.56 -24.87
C ILE A 36 -8.00 -5.15 -24.33
N SER A 37 -9.22 -4.62 -24.43
CA SER A 37 -9.51 -3.27 -23.94
C SER A 37 -9.32 -3.16 -22.43
N PHE A 38 -9.74 -4.17 -21.68
CA PHE A 38 -9.51 -4.25 -20.24
C PHE A 38 -8.02 -4.39 -19.90
N GLY A 39 -7.28 -5.21 -20.64
CA GLY A 39 -5.84 -5.39 -20.49
C GLY A 39 -5.04 -4.11 -20.77
N ILE A 40 -5.44 -3.32 -21.77
CA ILE A 40 -4.82 -2.03 -22.08
C ILE A 40 -5.16 -1.02 -20.98
N LEU A 41 -6.41 -0.95 -20.54
CA LEU A 41 -6.85 -0.03 -19.48
C LEU A 41 -6.11 -0.29 -18.17
N ILE A 42 -6.01 -1.56 -17.74
CA ILE A 42 -5.27 -1.93 -16.53
C ILE A 42 -3.77 -1.65 -16.69
N GLY A 43 -3.21 -1.87 -17.88
CA GLY A 43 -1.80 -1.58 -18.17
C GLY A 43 -1.47 -0.10 -18.05
N PHE A 44 -2.32 0.79 -18.59
CA PHE A 44 -2.17 2.24 -18.42
C PHE A 44 -2.29 2.65 -16.95
N TYR A 45 -3.31 2.13 -16.24
CA TYR A 45 -3.52 2.44 -14.82
C TYR A 45 -2.32 2.06 -13.94
N LEU A 46 -1.71 0.90 -14.19
CA LEU A 46 -0.51 0.46 -13.46
C LEU A 46 0.73 1.29 -13.83
N LYS A 47 0.86 1.71 -15.10
CA LYS A 47 1.97 2.57 -15.54
C LYS A 47 1.87 3.98 -14.95
N ASP A 48 0.67 4.52 -14.82
CA ASP A 48 0.43 5.82 -14.20
C ASP A 48 0.80 5.82 -12.72
N ILE A 49 0.48 4.73 -11.99
CA ILE A 49 0.95 4.50 -10.62
C ILE A 49 2.48 4.48 -10.55
N LEU A 50 3.13 3.74 -11.46
CA LEU A 50 4.60 3.63 -11.50
C LEU A 50 5.28 4.95 -11.85
N PHE A 51 4.70 5.75 -12.75
CA PHE A 51 5.23 7.07 -13.14
C PHE A 51 5.07 8.10 -12.01
N SER A 52 3.93 8.08 -11.32
CA SER A 52 3.70 8.91 -10.12
C SER A 52 4.77 8.65 -9.05
N LEU A 53 5.13 7.39 -8.84
CA LEU A 53 6.17 6.99 -7.87
C LEU A 53 7.57 7.48 -8.27
N ARG A 54 7.84 7.65 -9.57
CA ARG A 54 9.13 8.14 -10.10
C ARG A 54 9.27 9.65 -10.03
N ILE A 55 8.17 10.42 -10.06
CA ILE A 55 8.20 11.88 -9.91
C ILE A 55 8.60 12.29 -8.49
N THR A 56 8.25 11.51 -7.47
CA THR A 56 8.73 11.74 -6.10
C THR A 56 10.26 11.61 -5.97
N GLN A 57 10.94 11.01 -6.97
CA GLN A 57 12.39 10.79 -6.95
C GLN A 57 13.22 11.86 -7.68
N PHE A 58 12.59 12.85 -8.33
CA PHE A 58 13.33 13.90 -9.06
C PHE A 58 13.08 15.29 -8.47
N SER A 59 13.95 15.66 -7.52
CA SER A 59 14.81 16.86 -7.56
C SER A 59 15.10 17.33 -6.12
N LEU A 60 15.90 16.56 -5.38
CA LEU A 60 16.53 17.04 -4.16
C LEU A 60 17.89 17.63 -4.54
N SER A 61 17.87 18.87 -5.03
CA SER A 61 19.08 19.69 -5.12
C SER A 61 19.64 19.84 -3.71
N THR A 62 20.63 19.02 -3.37
CA THR A 62 21.25 19.01 -2.05
C THR A 62 22.11 20.25 -1.91
N SER A 63 21.63 21.30 -1.24
CA SER A 63 22.52 22.34 -0.73
C SER A 63 23.18 21.79 0.53
N SER A 64 24.50 21.60 0.48
CA SER A 64 25.27 21.19 1.66
C SER A 64 25.43 22.40 2.58
N LEU A 65 24.59 22.49 3.62
CA LEU A 65 24.87 23.38 4.75
C LEU A 65 25.69 22.63 5.80
N ALA A 66 26.71 23.34 6.30
CA ALA A 66 27.76 22.87 7.20
C ALA A 66 27.22 22.29 8.52
N PRO A 67 27.98 21.43 9.22
CA PRO A 67 27.53 20.83 10.47
C PRO A 67 27.53 21.85 11.59
N THR A 68 26.37 22.10 12.18
CA THR A 68 26.21 22.87 13.41
C THR A 68 26.64 22.03 14.62
N THR A 69 27.41 22.67 15.49
CA THR A 69 28.02 22.16 16.73
C THR A 69 27.04 21.39 17.63
N PRO A 70 27.39 20.21 18.18
CA PRO A 70 26.56 19.54 19.16
C PRO A 70 26.62 20.24 20.53
N SER A 71 25.45 20.56 21.07
CA SER A 71 25.23 20.92 22.48
C SER A 71 25.49 19.70 23.40
N PRO A 72 25.77 19.92 24.70
CA PRO A 72 26.25 18.85 25.58
C PRO A 72 25.06 18.07 26.14
N THR A 73 24.76 16.92 25.54
CA THR A 73 23.79 15.99 26.11
C THR A 73 24.47 14.66 26.40
N SER A 74 24.15 14.12 27.57
CA SER A 74 24.58 12.83 28.14
C SER A 74 24.91 11.76 27.10
N ARG A 75 25.99 11.01 27.33
CA ARG A 75 26.39 9.86 26.49
C ARG A 75 25.28 8.80 26.50
N ILE A 76 24.37 8.88 25.55
CA ILE A 76 23.31 7.90 25.30
C ILE A 76 23.98 6.64 24.74
N GLY A 77 23.82 5.51 25.44
CA GLY A 77 24.43 4.24 25.07
C GLY A 77 23.71 3.57 23.90
N LEU A 78 24.35 2.58 23.26
CA LEU A 78 23.72 1.77 22.20
C LEU A 78 22.41 1.14 22.69
N GLU A 79 22.37 0.76 23.98
CA GLU A 79 21.21 0.19 24.67
C GLU A 79 19.95 1.08 24.54
N ASP A 80 20.12 2.40 24.63
CA ASP A 80 19.00 3.36 24.59
C ASP A 80 18.41 3.48 23.18
N TYR A 81 19.21 3.23 22.14
CA TYR A 81 18.74 3.17 20.75
C TYR A 81 17.95 1.90 20.42
N LEU A 82 18.12 0.84 21.22
CA LEU A 82 17.35 -0.40 21.08
C LEU A 82 15.97 -0.29 21.73
N LYS A 83 15.79 0.66 22.66
CA LYS A 83 14.51 0.90 23.30
C LYS A 83 13.54 1.51 22.28
N PRO A 84 12.25 1.10 22.26
CA PRO A 84 11.26 1.74 21.41
C PRO A 84 11.30 3.25 21.68
N PRO A 85 11.56 4.09 20.65
CA PRO A 85 11.58 5.53 20.85
C PRO A 85 10.22 5.97 21.38
N ASN A 86 10.23 6.99 22.25
CA ASN A 86 8.99 7.62 22.67
C ASN A 86 8.24 8.08 21.40
N ILE A 87 6.96 7.72 21.30
CA ILE A 87 6.14 8.00 20.12
C ILE A 87 5.92 9.51 19.98
N THR A 88 5.94 10.25 21.10
CA THR A 88 5.84 11.70 21.12
C THR A 88 7.22 12.34 21.03
N HIS A 89 7.35 13.35 20.17
CA HIS A 89 8.55 14.16 20.02
C HIS A 89 8.23 15.64 20.23
N ASP A 90 9.26 16.40 20.57
CA ASP A 90 9.13 17.80 20.99
C ASP A 90 9.45 18.76 19.82
N MET A 91 9.60 18.22 18.61
CA MET A 91 10.02 18.94 17.40
C MET A 91 8.89 19.76 16.76
N GLU A 92 9.27 20.90 16.19
CA GLU A 92 8.41 21.71 15.32
C GLU A 92 8.30 21.11 13.89
N ASP A 93 7.32 21.55 13.10
CA ASP A 93 7.02 20.96 11.79
C ASP A 93 8.17 21.17 10.80
N GLU A 94 8.86 22.32 10.89
CA GLU A 94 10.02 22.66 10.09
C GLU A 94 11.19 21.72 10.39
N GLU A 95 11.41 21.39 11.66
CA GLU A 95 12.42 20.43 12.09
C GLU A 95 12.08 19.01 11.65
N LEU A 96 10.81 18.62 11.74
CA LEU A 96 10.32 17.35 11.22
C LEU A 96 10.54 17.24 9.71
N LEU A 97 10.17 18.29 8.96
CA LEU A 97 10.35 18.34 7.51
C LEU A 97 11.82 18.26 7.14
N TRP A 98 12.68 19.00 7.84
CA TRP A 98 14.13 18.93 7.68
C TRP A 98 14.63 17.50 7.92
N ARG A 99 14.24 16.87 9.04
CA ARG A 99 14.65 15.49 9.36
C ARG A 99 14.14 14.48 8.35
N ALA A 100 12.90 14.60 7.89
CA ALA A 100 12.30 13.73 6.88
C ALA A 100 12.96 13.88 5.50
N SER A 101 13.51 15.06 5.19
CA SER A 101 14.25 15.31 3.95
C SER A 101 15.64 14.66 3.91
N MET A 102 16.17 14.22 5.05
CA MET A 102 17.49 13.60 5.13
C MET A 102 17.43 12.12 4.69
N ALA A 103 18.31 11.72 3.77
CA ALA A 103 18.50 10.32 3.41
C ALA A 103 19.53 9.65 4.34
N PRO A 104 19.22 8.49 4.95
CA PRO A 104 20.18 7.77 5.77
C PRO A 104 21.34 7.27 4.89
N ARG A 105 22.57 7.73 5.20
CA ARG A 105 23.80 7.34 4.47
C ARG A 105 24.52 6.13 5.09
N ILE A 106 23.92 5.50 6.10
CA ILE A 106 24.51 4.34 6.76
C ILE A 106 24.33 3.10 5.86
N ARG A 107 25.42 2.36 5.64
CA ARG A 107 25.41 1.13 4.86
C ARG A 107 24.99 -0.08 5.69
N GLU A 108 25.37 -0.09 6.95
CA GLU A 108 25.13 -1.18 7.88
C GLU A 108 24.77 -0.59 9.25
N TYR A 109 23.74 -1.14 9.88
CA TYR A 109 23.30 -0.68 11.20
C TYR A 109 24.02 -1.48 12.28
N PRO A 110 24.33 -0.86 13.44
CA PRO A 110 25.01 -1.55 14.54
C PRO A 110 24.11 -2.57 15.28
N PHE A 111 22.94 -2.87 14.73
CA PHE A 111 21.95 -3.80 15.25
C PHE A 111 21.11 -4.36 14.10
N ASP A 112 20.58 -5.57 14.30
CA ASP A 112 19.70 -6.22 13.35
C ASP A 112 18.38 -5.46 13.24
N ARG A 113 18.15 -4.84 12.07
CA ARG A 113 16.89 -4.20 11.76
C ARG A 113 15.94 -5.21 11.15
N VAL A 114 14.86 -5.48 11.87
CA VAL A 114 13.71 -6.18 11.29
C VAL A 114 13.00 -5.23 10.33
N PRO A 115 12.78 -5.61 9.05
CA PRO A 115 11.93 -4.84 8.14
C PRO A 115 10.54 -4.66 8.74
N LYS A 116 10.05 -3.41 8.80
CA LYS A 116 8.73 -3.08 9.37
C LYS A 116 7.84 -2.41 8.33
N VAL A 117 6.57 -2.74 8.33
CA VAL A 117 5.55 -2.07 7.52
C VAL A 117 4.85 -0.99 8.35
N ALA A 118 4.77 0.22 7.81
CA ALA A 118 4.05 1.33 8.43
C ALA A 118 2.61 1.42 7.89
N PHE A 119 1.64 1.37 8.80
CA PHE A 119 0.22 1.58 8.50
C PHE A 119 -0.22 2.95 9.01
N MET A 120 -0.75 3.77 8.12
CA MET A 120 -1.29 5.09 8.42
C MET A 120 -2.82 5.06 8.25
N PHE A 121 -3.56 5.34 9.31
CA PHE A 121 -5.02 5.43 9.30
C PHE A 121 -5.42 6.90 9.38
N LEU A 122 -6.02 7.41 8.30
CA LEU A 122 -6.58 8.76 8.26
C LEU A 122 -8.08 8.67 8.50
N THR A 123 -8.54 9.13 9.66
CA THR A 123 -9.94 8.98 10.08
C THR A 123 -10.52 10.30 10.55
N ARG A 124 -11.85 10.49 10.40
CA ARG A 124 -12.53 11.65 11.02
C ARG A 124 -12.92 11.41 12.48
N GLY A 125 -12.86 10.15 12.93
CA GLY A 125 -13.21 9.71 14.27
C GLY A 125 -12.46 8.42 14.63
N PRO A 126 -13.09 7.42 15.25
CA PRO A 126 -12.42 6.18 15.64
C PRO A 126 -11.97 5.38 14.40
N VAL A 127 -10.98 4.49 14.58
CA VAL A 127 -10.53 3.60 13.51
C VAL A 127 -11.66 2.64 13.12
N LEU A 128 -12.16 2.81 11.90
CA LEU A 128 -13.21 1.93 11.37
C LEU A 128 -12.72 0.48 11.32
N MET A 129 -13.61 -0.44 11.69
CA MET A 129 -13.32 -1.88 11.71
C MET A 129 -12.13 -2.26 12.59
N SER A 130 -11.88 -1.50 13.68
CA SER A 130 -10.79 -1.81 14.62
C SER A 130 -10.72 -3.29 15.05
N PRO A 131 -11.83 -4.03 15.29
CA PRO A 131 -11.72 -5.45 15.69
C PRO A 131 -11.24 -6.36 14.56
N LEU A 132 -11.44 -5.98 13.29
CA LEU A 132 -10.89 -6.72 12.15
C LEU A 132 -9.38 -6.47 12.04
N TRP A 133 -8.98 -5.21 12.15
CA TRP A 133 -7.56 -4.83 12.11
C TRP A 133 -6.77 -5.46 13.25
N GLU A 134 -7.33 -5.55 14.45
CA GLU A 134 -6.73 -6.29 15.56
C GLU A 134 -6.44 -7.75 15.20
N LYS A 135 -7.39 -8.44 14.56
CA LYS A 135 -7.19 -9.83 14.10
C LYS A 135 -6.12 -9.92 13.02
N PHE A 136 -6.04 -8.92 12.14
CA PHE A 136 -5.01 -8.84 11.11
C PHE A 136 -3.61 -8.67 11.72
N PHE A 137 -3.47 -7.81 12.74
CA PHE A 137 -2.18 -7.52 13.36
C PHE A 137 -1.73 -8.54 14.41
N LYS A 138 -2.66 -9.33 14.95
CA LYS A 138 -2.38 -10.35 15.96
C LYS A 138 -1.27 -11.32 15.51
N GLY A 139 -0.25 -11.51 16.34
CA GLY A 139 0.86 -12.44 16.08
C GLY A 139 1.95 -11.89 15.15
N HIS A 140 1.84 -10.63 14.72
CA HIS A 140 2.83 -9.96 13.89
C HIS A 140 3.54 -8.82 14.63
N GLU A 141 3.54 -8.86 15.97
CA GLU A 141 4.08 -7.80 16.81
C GLU A 141 5.57 -7.55 16.47
N GLY A 142 5.94 -6.28 16.31
CA GLY A 142 7.31 -5.89 15.95
C GLY A 142 7.62 -5.87 14.45
N MET A 143 6.75 -6.42 13.59
CA MET A 143 6.88 -6.33 12.12
C MET A 143 6.09 -5.17 11.50
N TYR A 144 5.37 -4.41 12.33
CA TYR A 144 4.60 -3.27 11.88
C TYR A 144 4.67 -2.09 12.86
N SER A 145 4.36 -0.90 12.34
CA SER A 145 4.09 0.31 13.13
C SER A 145 2.78 0.92 12.66
N ILE A 146 1.93 1.33 13.60
CA ILE A 146 0.62 1.91 13.31
C ILE A 146 0.62 3.37 13.74
N TYR A 147 0.09 4.22 12.87
CA TYR A 147 -0.11 5.65 13.08
C TYR A 147 -1.57 5.99 12.77
N VAL A 148 -2.22 6.70 13.68
CA VAL A 148 -3.63 7.10 13.54
C VAL A 148 -3.70 8.62 13.53
N HIS A 149 -4.14 9.20 12.44
CA HIS A 149 -4.38 10.62 12.30
C HIS A 149 -5.88 10.88 12.24
N SER A 150 -6.41 11.47 13.30
CA SER A 150 -7.82 11.81 13.44
C SER A 150 -8.08 13.29 13.14
N ASP A 151 -9.33 13.67 12.89
CA ASP A 151 -9.75 15.07 12.84
C ASP A 151 -9.42 15.80 14.18
N PRO A 152 -8.92 17.05 14.15
CA PRO A 152 -8.58 17.78 15.39
C PRO A 152 -9.80 18.01 16.30
N SER A 153 -11.01 18.09 15.73
CA SER A 153 -12.25 18.26 16.49
C SER A 153 -12.70 17.00 17.22
N TYR A 154 -12.15 15.84 16.87
CA TYR A 154 -12.53 14.56 17.45
C TYR A 154 -11.84 14.37 18.81
N ASN A 155 -12.49 14.72 19.91
CA ASN A 155 -11.88 14.66 21.25
C ASN A 155 -12.33 13.43 22.07
N GLU A 156 -12.38 12.25 21.44
CA GLU A 156 -12.73 11.01 22.14
C GLU A 156 -11.49 10.37 22.79
N SER A 157 -11.74 9.60 23.86
CA SER A 157 -10.71 8.92 24.65
C SER A 157 -9.85 7.98 23.80
N GLU A 158 -8.68 7.62 24.35
CA GLU A 158 -7.79 6.59 23.80
C GLU A 158 -8.59 5.35 23.34
N PRO A 159 -8.29 4.80 22.14
CA PRO A 159 -8.97 3.61 21.68
C PRO A 159 -8.83 2.48 22.71
N GLU A 160 -9.93 1.80 23.04
CA GLU A 160 -9.89 0.59 23.89
C GLU A 160 -9.05 -0.53 23.28
N SER A 161 -8.83 -0.47 21.97
CA SER A 161 -8.03 -1.42 21.23
C SER A 161 -6.56 -1.40 21.68
N PRO A 162 -5.99 -2.54 22.12
CA PRO A 162 -4.59 -2.61 22.54
C PRO A 162 -3.61 -2.30 21.41
N VAL A 163 -4.03 -2.50 20.15
CA VAL A 163 -3.18 -2.28 18.97
C VAL A 163 -3.11 -0.79 18.58
N PHE A 164 -4.20 -0.05 18.79
CA PHE A 164 -4.30 1.37 18.46
C PHE A 164 -4.01 2.31 19.63
N HIS A 165 -3.89 1.79 20.85
CA HIS A 165 -3.56 2.56 22.04
C HIS A 165 -2.21 3.29 21.91
N GLY A 166 -2.19 4.59 22.21
CA GLY A 166 -1.01 5.47 22.12
C GLY A 166 -0.48 5.66 20.70
N ARG A 167 -1.25 5.29 19.67
CA ARG A 167 -0.86 5.42 18.24
C ARG A 167 -1.39 6.67 17.57
N ARG A 168 -2.13 7.50 18.31
CA ARG A 168 -2.77 8.69 17.80
C ARG A 168 -1.78 9.84 17.69
N ILE A 169 -1.67 10.41 16.49
CA ILE A 169 -0.88 11.62 16.23
C ILE A 169 -1.84 12.82 16.28
N PRO A 170 -1.55 13.84 17.12
CA PRO A 170 -2.36 15.05 17.18
C PRO A 170 -2.25 15.82 15.86
N SER A 171 -3.38 16.30 15.38
CA SER A 171 -3.46 17.13 14.18
C SER A 171 -3.53 18.61 14.57
N LYS A 172 -2.91 19.48 13.77
CA LYS A 172 -3.04 20.93 13.93
C LYS A 172 -4.33 21.41 13.28
N PHE A 173 -4.99 22.38 13.90
CA PHE A 173 -6.08 23.11 13.25
C PHE A 173 -5.48 23.91 12.09
N THR A 174 -6.00 23.68 10.88
CA THR A 174 -5.77 24.53 9.70
C THR A 174 -6.59 25.80 9.76
#